data_AF-A0A931RAA8-F1
#
_entry.id   AF-A0A931RAA8-F1
#
_cell.length_a   1.000
_cell.length_b   1.000
_cell.length_c   1.000
_cell.angle_alpha   90.00
_cell.angle_beta   90.00
_cell.angle_gamma   90.00
#
_symmetry.space_group_name_H-M   'P 1'
#
loop_
_entity.id
_entity.type
_entity.pdbx_description
1 polymer ?
#
loop_
_entity_poly.entity_id
_entity_poly.type
_entity_poly.pdbx_seq_one_letter_code
_entity_poly.pdbx_strand_id
1 'polypeptide(L)'
;MEPTILFEDRDMVVVDKPAGMIVHPDGVHDYPALDAWLRKKYGEIYIVHRIDRETSGALVVAKTKAAAEFLKAQFKNREVKKVYRAFVYGPLKDERGIIDKPVGSARGGRGPRSARSPYGVLRDALTAYRVLAKGAEASYVEVFPQTGRTHQIRVHFSAMQHPVVGDALYAPGRPALFGFSRLALHALHLSFVAPDGKEMTFTAPLPPDFAAAEQALRATP
;
A
#
# COMPACT_ATOMS: atom_id res chain seq x y z
N MET A 1 -2.60 12.34 14.89
CA MET A 1 -2.93 11.19 14.04
C MET A 1 -2.20 9.99 14.63
N GLU A 2 -2.93 9.04 15.20
CA GLU A 2 -2.34 7.93 15.95
C GLU A 2 -2.66 6.60 15.27
N PRO A 3 -1.68 5.69 15.10
CA PRO A 3 -1.93 4.35 14.60
C PRO A 3 -2.75 3.52 15.60
N THR A 4 -3.59 2.64 15.09
CA THR A 4 -4.28 1.64 15.92
C THR A 4 -3.46 0.36 15.94
N ILE A 5 -3.32 -0.27 17.11
CA ILE A 5 -2.69 -1.59 17.22
C ILE A 5 -3.75 -2.64 16.89
N LEU A 6 -3.50 -3.43 15.85
CA LEU A 6 -4.35 -4.55 15.42
C LEU A 6 -3.97 -5.84 16.15
N PHE A 7 -2.69 -6.00 16.48
CA PHE A 7 -2.16 -7.14 17.21
C PHE A 7 -0.82 -6.78 17.84
N GLU A 8 -0.54 -7.36 19.01
CA GLU A 8 0.73 -7.21 19.69
C GLU A 8 1.06 -8.48 20.47
N ASP A 9 2.30 -8.96 20.32
CA ASP A 9 2.88 -9.98 21.18
C ASP A 9 4.31 -9.59 21.60
N ARG A 10 5.08 -10.57 22.08
CA ARG A 10 6.48 -10.36 22.49
C ARG A 10 7.38 -9.99 21.31
N ASP A 11 7.14 -10.55 20.13
CA ASP A 11 8.05 -10.56 18.99
C ASP A 11 7.71 -9.50 17.95
N MET A 12 6.46 -9.07 17.86
CA MET A 12 5.99 -8.16 16.84
C MET A 12 4.76 -7.35 17.26
N VAL A 13 4.49 -6.32 16.46
CA VAL A 13 3.28 -5.50 16.54
C VAL A 13 2.76 -5.28 15.12
N VAL A 14 1.46 -5.43 14.94
CA VAL A 14 0.77 -5.10 13.68
C VAL A 14 -0.10 -3.88 13.95
N VAL A 15 0.05 -2.86 13.12
CA VAL A 15 -0.69 -1.60 13.23
C VAL A 15 -1.53 -1.35 12.00
N ASP A 16 -2.63 -0.64 12.17
CA ASP A 16 -3.26 0.12 11.10
C ASP A 16 -2.58 1.50 11.03
N LYS A 17 -1.69 1.66 10.04
CA LYS A 17 -0.99 2.93 9.82
C LYS A 17 -1.95 3.90 9.14
N PRO A 18 -2.17 5.11 9.69
CA PRO A 18 -3.00 6.11 9.03
C PRO A 18 -2.29 6.70 7.80
N ALA A 19 -3.07 7.22 6.85
CA ALA A 19 -2.54 7.94 5.69
C ALA A 19 -1.97 9.31 6.12
N GLY A 20 -0.85 9.73 5.53
CA GLY A 20 -0.12 10.96 5.88
C GLY A 20 1.07 10.73 6.83
N MET A 21 1.15 9.55 7.46
CA MET A 21 2.25 9.15 8.34
C MET A 21 3.32 8.35 7.57
N ILE A 22 4.60 8.71 7.70
CA ILE A 22 5.72 7.93 7.16
C ILE A 22 6.04 6.73 8.06
N VAL A 23 6.64 5.69 7.50
CA VAL A 23 7.03 4.50 8.31
C VAL A 23 8.29 4.76 9.13
N HIS A 24 9.25 5.48 8.53
CA HIS A 24 10.54 5.85 9.13
C HIS A 24 10.98 7.18 8.50
N PRO A 25 11.68 8.07 9.24
CA PRO A 25 12.23 9.31 8.72
C PRO A 25 12.99 9.12 7.40
N ASP A 26 12.75 10.01 6.45
CA ASP A 26 13.50 10.07 5.18
C ASP A 26 14.73 10.98 5.28
N GLY A 27 14.91 11.68 6.41
CA GLY A 27 16.00 12.62 6.66
C GLY A 27 15.83 13.97 5.97
N VAL A 28 14.69 14.21 5.31
CA VAL A 28 14.43 15.41 4.52
C VAL A 28 13.21 16.17 5.05
N HIS A 29 12.13 15.45 5.34
CA HIS A 29 10.86 16.04 5.73
C HIS A 29 10.51 15.72 7.19
N ASP A 30 9.90 16.69 7.86
CA ASP A 30 9.37 16.52 9.22
C ASP A 30 7.91 16.04 9.16
N TYR A 31 7.73 14.73 8.98
CA TYR A 31 6.42 14.08 9.01
C TYR A 31 6.28 13.21 10.27
N PRO A 32 5.05 13.02 10.78
CA PRO A 32 4.77 12.00 11.78
C PRO A 32 5.28 10.65 11.29
N ALA A 33 6.06 9.97 12.13
CA ALA A 33 6.72 8.71 11.78
C ALA A 33 6.29 7.57 12.70
N LEU A 34 5.89 6.46 12.10
CA LEU A 34 5.40 5.28 12.82
C LEU A 34 6.49 4.67 13.71
N ASP A 35 7.73 4.59 13.23
CA ASP A 35 8.85 4.09 14.01
C ASP A 35 9.09 4.93 15.27
N ALA A 36 9.05 6.26 15.18
CA ALA A 36 9.20 7.15 16.32
C ALA A 36 8.07 6.94 17.34
N TRP A 37 6.83 6.76 16.87
CA TRP A 37 5.69 6.44 17.73
C TRP A 37 5.87 5.08 18.44
N LEU A 38 6.28 4.03 17.72
CA LEU A 38 6.51 2.70 18.28
C LEU A 38 7.70 2.66 19.24
N ARG A 39 8.79 3.38 18.94
CA ARG A 39 9.98 3.47 19.81
C ARG A 39 9.66 4.12 21.16
N LYS A 40 8.75 5.10 21.19
CA LYS A 40 8.26 5.66 22.46
C LYS A 40 7.57 4.61 23.34
N LYS A 41 6.90 3.62 22.74
CA LYS A 41 6.19 2.57 23.47
C LYS A 41 7.05 1.34 23.80
N TYR A 42 7.93 0.91 22.89
CA TYR A 42 8.64 -0.36 22.98
C TYR A 42 10.17 -0.23 23.08
N GLY A 43 10.72 0.97 22.96
CA GLY A 43 12.17 1.17 22.89
C GLY A 43 12.71 0.71 21.54
N GLU A 44 13.37 -0.45 21.50
CA GLU A 44 13.95 -0.97 20.27
C GLU A 44 12.88 -1.65 19.40
N ILE A 45 12.86 -1.29 18.11
CA ILE A 45 11.99 -1.88 17.09
C ILE A 45 12.74 -2.00 15.76
N TYR A 46 12.26 -2.88 14.89
CA TYR A 46 12.86 -3.21 13.61
C TYR A 46 11.83 -3.15 12.49
N ILE A 47 12.00 -2.20 11.57
CA ILE A 47 11.18 -2.10 10.36
C ILE A 47 11.53 -3.26 9.41
N VAL A 48 10.53 -4.04 9.02
CA VAL A 48 10.68 -5.22 8.13
C VAL A 48 10.12 -4.99 6.73
N HIS A 49 9.13 -4.10 6.60
CA HIS A 49 8.58 -3.62 5.32
C HIS A 49 8.01 -2.21 5.49
N ARG A 50 7.56 -1.60 4.38
CA ARG A 50 7.02 -0.23 4.38
C ARG A 50 5.84 -0.11 3.41
N ILE A 51 4.91 0.78 3.74
CA ILE A 51 3.91 1.31 2.80
C ILE A 51 4.12 2.83 2.66
N ASP A 52 3.65 3.41 1.56
CA ASP A 52 3.85 4.84 1.27
C ASP A 52 3.21 5.73 2.36
N ARG A 53 3.69 6.97 2.49
CA ARG A 53 3.14 7.97 3.41
C ARG A 53 1.62 8.08 3.29
N GLU A 54 1.13 8.21 2.06
CA GLU A 54 -0.31 8.38 1.74
C GLU A 54 -1.12 7.07 1.81
N THR A 55 -0.46 5.92 1.87
CA THR A 55 -1.16 4.63 1.97
C THR A 55 -1.48 4.34 3.43
N SER A 56 -2.75 4.02 3.72
CA SER A 56 -3.16 3.54 5.04
C SER A 56 -3.19 2.01 5.12
N GLY A 57 -3.35 1.45 6.32
CA GLY A 57 -3.64 0.03 6.51
C GLY A 57 -2.57 -0.78 7.23
N ALA A 58 -2.71 -2.09 7.16
CA ALA A 58 -1.98 -3.06 7.96
C ALA A 58 -0.46 -3.04 7.69
N LEU A 59 0.33 -2.94 8.77
CA LEU A 59 1.78 -2.96 8.74
C LEU A 59 2.34 -3.68 9.97
N VAL A 60 3.11 -4.77 9.76
CA VAL A 60 3.89 -5.43 10.80
C VAL A 60 5.26 -4.77 11.06
N VAL A 61 5.62 -4.63 12.34
CA VAL A 61 6.94 -4.21 12.83
C VAL A 61 7.43 -5.25 13.84
N ALA A 62 8.70 -5.62 13.76
CA ALA A 62 9.29 -6.55 14.72
C ALA A 62 9.77 -5.80 15.98
N LYS A 63 9.55 -6.41 17.15
CA LYS A 63 10.02 -5.96 18.47
C LYS A 63 11.34 -6.63 18.86
N THR A 64 11.68 -7.76 18.24
CA THR A 64 12.94 -8.48 18.46
C THR A 64 13.75 -8.62 17.17
N LYS A 65 15.09 -8.72 17.29
CA LYS A 65 15.98 -8.93 16.14
C LYS A 65 15.69 -10.25 15.40
N ALA A 66 15.43 -11.32 16.16
CA ALA A 66 15.10 -12.63 15.60
C ALA A 66 13.81 -12.58 14.76
N ALA A 67 12.74 -11.95 15.28
CA ALA A 67 11.51 -11.73 14.52
C ALA A 67 11.74 -10.85 13.29
N ALA A 68 12.62 -9.84 13.39
CA ALA A 68 12.95 -8.97 12.27
C ALA A 68 13.63 -9.73 11.12
N GLU A 69 14.61 -10.58 11.42
CA GLU A 69 15.28 -11.42 10.43
C GLU A 69 14.31 -12.41 9.78
N PHE A 70 13.47 -13.06 10.59
CA PHE A 70 12.46 -14.00 10.12
C PHE A 70 11.42 -13.35 9.19
N LEU A 71 10.83 -12.23 9.60
CA LEU A 71 9.83 -11.52 8.80
C LEU A 71 10.46 -10.92 7.52
N LYS A 72 11.67 -10.34 7.61
CA LYS A 72 12.37 -9.82 6.43
C LYS A 72 12.65 -10.91 5.39
N ALA A 73 12.97 -12.12 5.83
CA ALA A 73 13.15 -13.27 4.92
C ALA A 73 11.86 -13.56 4.14
N GLN A 74 10.71 -13.63 4.81
CA GLN A 74 9.42 -13.86 4.14
C GLN A 74 9.07 -12.76 3.12
N PHE A 75 9.31 -11.47 3.46
CA PHE A 75 9.11 -10.37 2.51
C PHE A 75 10.06 -10.45 1.30
N LYS A 76 11.32 -10.85 1.54
CA LYS A 76 12.33 -11.03 0.48
C LYS A 76 11.97 -12.19 -0.45
N ASN A 77 11.49 -13.29 0.12
CA ASN A 77 11.09 -14.50 -0.60
C ASN A 77 9.69 -14.41 -1.24
N ARG A 78 8.95 -13.32 -0.98
CA ARG A 78 7.57 -13.08 -1.48
C ARG A 78 6.54 -14.09 -0.93
N GLU A 79 6.77 -14.57 0.29
CA GLU A 79 5.88 -15.50 0.99
C GLU A 79 4.70 -14.76 1.65
N VAL A 80 4.89 -13.47 1.95
CA VAL A 80 3.86 -12.60 2.54
C VAL A 80 2.77 -12.28 1.53
N LYS A 81 1.51 -12.60 1.86
CA LYS A 81 0.33 -12.24 1.07
C LYS A 81 -0.17 -10.86 1.51
N LYS A 82 -0.40 -9.99 0.53
CA LYS A 82 -0.92 -8.63 0.78
C LYS A 82 -2.15 -8.41 -0.08
N VAL A 83 -3.19 -7.84 0.51
CA VAL A 83 -4.41 -7.44 -0.17
C VAL A 83 -4.65 -5.97 0.07
N TYR A 84 -4.83 -5.22 -1.01
CA TYR A 84 -5.14 -3.80 -0.95
C TYR A 84 -6.54 -3.53 -1.51
N ARG A 85 -7.11 -2.40 -1.10
CA ARG A 85 -8.27 -1.77 -1.73
C ARG A 85 -7.82 -0.48 -2.38
N ALA A 86 -8.32 -0.22 -3.58
CA ALA A 86 -8.08 1.04 -4.27
C ALA A 86 -9.26 1.48 -5.13
N PHE A 87 -9.40 2.80 -5.29
CA PHE A 87 -10.22 3.39 -6.36
C PHE A 87 -9.31 3.88 -7.47
N VAL A 88 -9.63 3.53 -8.71
CA VAL A 88 -8.85 3.90 -9.90
C VAL A 88 -9.74 4.62 -10.90
N TYR A 89 -9.19 5.62 -11.60
CA TYR A 89 -9.97 6.39 -12.58
C TYR A 89 -10.41 5.52 -13.76
N GLY A 90 -11.63 5.75 -14.23
CA GLY A 90 -12.26 5.10 -15.37
C GLY A 90 -12.74 3.66 -15.10
N PRO A 91 -13.56 3.13 -16.00
CA PRO A 91 -14.04 1.76 -15.94
C PRO A 91 -12.94 0.81 -16.43
N LEU A 92 -12.55 -0.15 -15.60
CA LEU A 92 -11.71 -1.25 -16.04
C LEU A 92 -12.52 -2.21 -16.90
N LYS A 93 -11.98 -2.55 -18.07
CA LYS A 93 -12.63 -3.46 -19.02
C LYS A 93 -12.85 -4.83 -18.40
N ASP A 94 -11.78 -5.45 -17.93
CA ASP A 94 -11.82 -6.79 -17.36
C ASP A 94 -12.13 -6.78 -15.85
N GLU A 95 -12.88 -7.77 -15.37
CA GLU A 95 -13.17 -7.94 -13.94
C GLU A 95 -11.96 -8.41 -13.13
N ARG A 96 -10.96 -9.01 -13.78
CA ARG A 96 -9.69 -9.43 -13.20
C ARG A 96 -8.59 -9.17 -14.19
N GLY A 97 -7.38 -8.89 -13.70
CA GLY A 97 -6.24 -8.70 -14.58
C GLY A 97 -4.91 -8.85 -13.86
N ILE A 98 -3.86 -8.95 -14.66
CA ILE A 98 -2.48 -9.02 -14.21
C ILE A 98 -1.71 -7.90 -14.90
N ILE A 99 -1.03 -7.09 -14.10
CA ILE A 99 -0.14 -6.03 -14.56
C ILE A 99 1.29 -6.54 -14.35
N ASP A 100 1.87 -7.08 -15.42
CA ASP A 100 3.25 -7.51 -15.48
C ASP A 100 4.07 -6.46 -16.24
N LYS A 101 4.52 -5.43 -15.51
CA LYS A 101 5.32 -4.34 -16.07
C LYS A 101 6.42 -3.98 -15.09
N PRO A 102 7.69 -3.98 -15.51
CA PRO A 102 8.78 -3.66 -14.60
C PRO A 102 8.67 -2.21 -14.10
N VAL A 103 9.15 -1.99 -12.88
CA VAL A 103 9.20 -0.68 -12.23
C VAL A 103 10.67 -0.26 -12.12
N GLY A 104 10.99 0.94 -12.58
CA GLY A 104 12.33 1.54 -12.49
C GLY A 104 12.31 2.89 -11.78
N SER A 105 13.49 3.41 -11.46
CA SER A 105 13.64 4.77 -10.93
C SER A 105 13.39 5.82 -12.02
N ALA A 106 12.85 6.99 -11.66
CA ALA A 106 12.84 8.14 -12.55
C ALA A 106 14.10 8.99 -12.38
N ARG A 107 14.51 9.69 -13.45
CA ARG A 107 15.49 10.78 -13.37
C ARG A 107 14.97 11.91 -12.46
N GLY A 108 15.84 12.50 -11.65
CA GLY A 108 15.58 13.74 -10.93
C GLY A 108 14.61 13.63 -9.74
N GLY A 109 14.54 12.48 -9.07
CA GLY A 109 13.85 12.34 -7.78
C GLY A 109 12.32 12.31 -7.83
N ARG A 110 11.70 12.26 -9.01
CA ARG A 110 10.22 12.29 -9.19
C ARG A 110 9.49 10.98 -8.86
N GLY A 111 10.04 10.14 -7.99
CA GLY A 111 9.51 8.80 -7.68
C GLY A 111 9.68 7.77 -8.82
N PRO A 112 9.39 6.48 -8.57
CA PRO A 112 9.55 5.41 -9.57
C PRO A 112 8.54 5.54 -10.73
N ARG A 113 8.88 5.02 -11.93
CA ARG A 113 8.01 5.01 -13.12
C ARG A 113 7.96 3.62 -13.78
N SER A 114 6.89 3.35 -14.51
CA SER A 114 6.81 2.19 -15.40
C SER A 114 7.61 2.46 -16.68
N ALA A 115 7.97 1.38 -17.40
CA ALA A 115 8.91 1.29 -18.53
C ALA A 115 8.80 2.33 -19.69
N ARG A 116 7.92 3.34 -19.67
CA ARG A 116 7.81 4.36 -20.72
C ARG A 116 8.87 5.47 -20.67
N SER A 117 9.71 5.55 -19.63
CA SER A 117 10.93 6.41 -19.59
C SER A 117 11.85 6.06 -18.40
N PRO A 118 12.42 4.84 -18.33
CA PRO A 118 13.25 4.44 -17.20
C PRO A 118 14.67 4.96 -17.35
N TYR A 119 15.19 5.51 -16.26
CA TYR A 119 16.63 5.67 -16.05
C TYR A 119 17.04 4.75 -14.90
N GLY A 120 18.06 3.93 -15.10
CA GLY A 120 18.52 2.93 -14.12
C GLY A 120 17.91 1.54 -14.30
N VAL A 121 18.15 0.66 -13.33
CA VAL A 121 17.80 -0.77 -13.40
C VAL A 121 16.29 -0.98 -13.25
N LEU A 122 15.66 -1.51 -14.30
CA LEU A 122 14.29 -2.02 -14.27
C LEU A 122 14.22 -3.25 -13.38
N ARG A 123 13.21 -3.32 -12.51
CA ARG A 123 12.99 -4.46 -11.63
C ARG A 123 11.62 -5.06 -11.90
N ASP A 124 11.57 -6.38 -11.99
CA ASP A 124 10.33 -7.11 -12.18
C ASP A 124 9.32 -6.73 -11.11
N ALA A 125 8.10 -6.50 -11.58
CA ALA A 125 6.98 -6.12 -10.76
C ALA A 125 5.68 -6.70 -11.33
N LEU A 126 4.97 -7.45 -10.48
CA LEU A 126 3.75 -8.16 -10.83
C LEU A 126 2.65 -7.80 -9.84
N THR A 127 1.51 -7.36 -10.36
CA THR A 127 0.32 -7.02 -9.57
C THR A 127 -0.91 -7.66 -10.20
N ALA A 128 -1.60 -8.52 -9.47
CA ALA A 128 -2.93 -8.97 -9.87
C ALA A 128 -4.00 -8.06 -9.26
N TYR A 129 -5.16 -7.96 -9.88
CA TYR A 129 -6.30 -7.23 -9.33
C TYR A 129 -7.63 -7.90 -9.67
N ARG A 130 -8.65 -7.57 -8.89
CA ARG A 130 -10.05 -7.93 -9.10
C ARG A 130 -10.92 -6.69 -8.90
N VAL A 131 -11.85 -6.46 -9.82
CA VAL A 131 -12.82 -5.37 -9.74
C VAL A 131 -13.96 -5.79 -8.81
N LEU A 132 -14.30 -4.92 -7.86
CA LEU A 132 -15.36 -5.12 -6.85
C LEU A 132 -16.62 -4.32 -7.17
N ALA A 133 -16.45 -3.17 -7.82
CA ALA A 133 -17.52 -2.35 -8.37
C ALA A 133 -16.98 -1.49 -9.53
N LYS A 134 -17.84 -1.20 -10.51
CA LYS A 134 -17.54 -0.35 -11.67
C LYS A 134 -18.52 0.81 -11.69
N GLY A 135 -18.05 1.96 -12.16
CA GLY A 135 -18.87 3.10 -12.56
C GLY A 135 -18.20 3.82 -13.73
N ALA A 136 -18.89 4.81 -14.30
CA ALA A 136 -18.39 5.55 -15.47
C ALA A 136 -17.05 6.27 -15.20
N GLU A 137 -16.88 6.83 -13.99
CA GLU A 137 -15.71 7.64 -13.66
C GLU A 137 -14.59 6.88 -12.94
N ALA A 138 -14.88 5.71 -12.37
CA ALA A 138 -13.91 4.91 -11.62
C ALA A 138 -14.27 3.43 -11.48
N SER A 139 -13.29 2.65 -11.05
CA SER A 139 -13.47 1.27 -10.60
C SER A 139 -12.94 1.12 -9.17
N TYR A 140 -13.70 0.42 -8.34
CA TYR A 140 -13.24 -0.03 -7.02
C TYR A 140 -12.62 -1.42 -7.17
N VAL A 141 -11.37 -1.56 -6.73
CA VAL A 141 -10.58 -2.76 -6.97
C VAL A 141 -9.95 -3.31 -5.68
N GLU A 142 -9.85 -4.63 -5.67
CA GLU A 142 -8.94 -5.38 -4.82
C GLU A 142 -7.63 -5.62 -5.57
N VAL A 143 -6.50 -5.46 -4.89
CA VAL A 143 -5.17 -5.51 -5.52
C VAL A 143 -4.24 -6.43 -4.74
N PHE A 144 -3.52 -7.29 -5.46
CA PHE A 144 -2.64 -8.33 -4.93
C PHE A 144 -1.22 -8.15 -5.50
N PRO A 145 -0.37 -7.31 -4.87
CA PRO A 145 1.00 -7.12 -5.32
C PRO A 145 1.88 -8.33 -4.94
N GLN A 146 2.30 -9.10 -5.95
CA GLN A 146 3.18 -10.28 -5.78
C GLN A 146 4.64 -9.90 -5.53
N THR A 147 5.03 -8.71 -5.96
CA THR A 147 6.30 -8.06 -5.65
C THR A 147 6.09 -6.87 -4.72
N GLY A 148 7.17 -6.23 -4.26
CA GLY A 148 7.11 -5.09 -3.33
C GLY A 148 7.98 -3.92 -3.79
N ARG A 149 7.77 -3.39 -5.00
CA ARG A 149 8.50 -2.21 -5.48
C ARG A 149 7.86 -0.92 -4.94
N THR A 150 8.67 0.12 -4.74
CA THR A 150 8.19 1.44 -4.33
C THR A 150 7.09 1.92 -5.28
N HIS A 151 5.97 2.40 -4.72
CA HIS A 151 4.77 2.85 -5.46
C HIS A 151 4.23 1.84 -6.50
N GLN A 152 4.51 0.54 -6.38
CA GLN A 152 4.22 -0.43 -7.44
C GLN A 152 2.77 -0.37 -7.94
N ILE A 153 1.79 -0.44 -7.03
CA ILE A 153 0.36 -0.39 -7.36
C ILE A 153 0.04 0.89 -8.14
N ARG A 154 0.48 2.04 -7.62
CA ARG A 154 0.24 3.36 -8.20
C ARG A 154 0.81 3.49 -9.61
N VAL A 155 2.06 3.05 -9.79
CA VAL A 155 2.76 3.03 -11.07
C VAL A 155 2.08 2.11 -12.07
N HIS A 156 1.66 0.92 -11.65
CA HIS A 156 1.01 -0.09 -12.49
C HIS A 156 -0.34 0.39 -13.02
N PHE A 157 -1.18 0.90 -12.14
CA PHE A 157 -2.49 1.45 -12.51
C PHE A 157 -2.37 2.70 -13.39
N SER A 158 -1.41 3.59 -13.10
CA SER A 158 -1.06 4.70 -14.00
C SER A 158 -0.58 4.22 -15.37
N ALA A 159 0.21 3.14 -15.43
CA ALA A 159 0.69 2.55 -16.69
C ALA A 159 -0.43 1.93 -17.54
N MET A 160 -1.54 1.56 -16.91
CA MET A 160 -2.79 1.12 -17.55
C MET A 160 -3.72 2.28 -17.93
N GLN A 161 -3.32 3.54 -17.70
CA GLN A 161 -4.17 4.74 -17.89
C GLN A 161 -5.37 4.81 -16.93
N HIS A 162 -5.33 4.03 -15.85
CA HIS A 162 -6.31 4.03 -14.77
C HIS A 162 -5.60 4.34 -13.44
N PRO A 163 -4.96 5.51 -13.27
CA PRO A 163 -4.22 5.80 -12.05
C PRO A 163 -5.13 5.78 -10.81
N VAL A 164 -4.52 5.65 -9.63
CA VAL A 164 -5.25 5.66 -8.35
C VAL A 164 -5.86 7.04 -8.11
N VAL A 165 -7.11 7.09 -7.62
CA VAL A 165 -7.80 8.34 -7.26
C VAL A 165 -7.07 9.03 -6.10
N GLY A 166 -6.97 10.37 -6.17
CA GLY A 166 -6.22 11.17 -5.19
C GLY A 166 -4.69 11.05 -5.29
N ASP A 167 -4.15 10.40 -6.32
CA ASP A 167 -2.71 10.27 -6.52
C ASP A 167 -2.09 11.54 -7.13
N ALA A 168 -1.58 12.43 -6.27
CA ALA A 168 -0.94 13.68 -6.69
C ALA A 168 0.32 13.49 -7.56
N LEU A 169 0.97 12.31 -7.50
CA LEU A 169 2.21 12.06 -8.24
C LEU A 169 1.93 11.46 -9.63
N TYR A 170 1.02 10.49 -9.71
CA TYR A 170 0.76 9.72 -10.93
C TYR A 170 -0.52 10.13 -11.68
N ALA A 171 -1.33 11.01 -11.08
CA ALA A 171 -2.51 11.62 -11.70
C ALA A 171 -2.60 13.13 -11.36
N PRO A 172 -1.53 13.92 -11.57
CA PRO A 172 -1.56 15.34 -11.25
C PRO A 172 -2.66 16.05 -12.03
N GLY A 173 -3.43 16.89 -11.35
CA GLY A 173 -4.50 17.69 -11.94
C GLY A 173 -5.79 16.92 -12.28
N ARG A 174 -5.89 15.62 -11.99
CA ARG A 174 -7.17 14.91 -12.09
C ARG A 174 -8.12 15.32 -10.96
N PRO A 175 -9.43 15.42 -11.22
CA PRO A 175 -10.40 15.83 -10.23
C PRO A 175 -10.51 14.79 -9.11
N ALA A 176 -10.65 15.24 -7.87
CA ALA A 176 -11.01 14.34 -6.77
C ALA A 176 -12.37 13.69 -7.09
N LEU A 177 -12.46 12.37 -6.89
CA LEU A 177 -13.71 11.62 -7.06
C LEU A 177 -14.16 11.04 -5.72
N PHE A 178 -15.48 10.91 -5.56
CA PHE A 178 -16.12 10.24 -4.42
C PHE A 178 -15.66 10.74 -3.04
N GLY A 179 -15.30 12.02 -2.94
CA GLY A 179 -14.91 12.65 -1.67
C GLY A 179 -13.50 12.35 -1.18
N PHE A 180 -12.66 11.66 -1.95
CA PHE A 180 -11.27 11.41 -1.55
C PHE A 180 -10.42 12.69 -1.55
N SER A 181 -9.87 13.04 -0.38
CA SER A 181 -8.88 14.12 -0.20
C SER A 181 -7.44 13.62 -0.08
N ARG A 182 -7.25 12.29 -0.16
CA ARG A 182 -5.98 11.58 -0.06
C ARG A 182 -5.89 10.49 -1.12
N LEU A 183 -4.75 9.81 -1.18
CA LEU A 183 -4.59 8.62 -2.01
C LEU A 183 -5.63 7.55 -1.62
N ALA A 184 -6.46 7.15 -2.58
CA ALA A 184 -7.45 6.08 -2.43
C ALA A 184 -6.77 4.70 -2.53
N LEU A 185 -5.82 4.43 -1.63
CA LEU A 185 -5.11 3.16 -1.50
C LEU A 185 -5.01 2.76 -0.02
N HIS A 186 -5.42 1.53 0.29
CA HIS A 186 -5.45 0.99 1.64
C HIS A 186 -4.95 -0.46 1.67
N ALA A 187 -4.00 -0.77 2.54
CA ALA A 187 -3.48 -2.12 2.80
C ALA A 187 -4.46 -2.87 3.72
N LEU A 188 -5.45 -3.54 3.12
CA LEU A 188 -6.56 -4.17 3.83
C LEU A 188 -6.11 -5.40 4.62
N HIS A 189 -5.46 -6.37 3.96
CA HIS A 189 -4.99 -7.60 4.60
C HIS A 189 -3.49 -7.79 4.48
N LEU A 190 -2.91 -8.29 5.56
CA LEU A 190 -1.53 -8.72 5.61
C LEU A 190 -1.48 -10.12 6.23
N SER A 191 -1.04 -11.10 5.45
CA SER A 191 -0.89 -12.50 5.91
C SER A 191 0.56 -12.96 5.80
N PHE A 192 1.06 -13.56 6.87
CA PHE A 192 2.42 -14.08 6.97
C PHE A 192 2.49 -15.17 8.04
N VAL A 193 3.58 -15.94 8.04
CA VAL A 193 3.87 -16.88 9.12
C VAL A 193 4.50 -16.12 10.28
N ALA A 194 3.97 -16.24 11.49
CA ALA A 194 4.54 -15.63 12.69
C ALA A 194 5.79 -16.41 13.17
N PRO A 195 6.64 -15.82 14.01
CA PRO A 195 7.85 -16.50 14.51
C PRO A 195 7.59 -17.84 15.23
N ASP A 196 6.38 -18.06 15.74
CA ASP A 196 5.93 -19.32 16.35
C ASP A 196 5.46 -20.38 15.33
N GLY A 197 5.55 -20.07 14.03
CA GLY A 197 5.19 -20.96 12.92
C GLY A 197 3.73 -20.90 12.48
N LYS A 198 2.87 -20.11 13.12
CA LYS A 198 1.45 -20.01 12.73
C LYS A 198 1.24 -19.06 11.55
N GLU A 199 0.44 -19.46 10.56
CA GLU A 199 -0.03 -18.51 9.54
C GLU A 199 -1.08 -17.58 10.18
N MET A 200 -0.80 -16.28 10.16
CA MET A 200 -1.66 -15.25 10.72
C MET A 200 -2.11 -14.30 9.62
N THR A 201 -3.36 -13.83 9.69
CA THR A 201 -3.89 -12.79 8.81
C THR A 201 -4.45 -11.65 9.64
N PHE A 202 -4.01 -10.44 9.35
CA PHE A 202 -4.50 -9.23 10.00
C PHE A 202 -5.26 -8.36 9.01
N THR A 203 -6.36 -7.79 9.48
CA THR A 203 -7.25 -6.92 8.70
C THR A 203 -7.24 -5.53 9.31
N ALA A 204 -6.80 -4.53 8.55
CA ALA A 204 -7.05 -3.14 8.89
C ALA A 204 -8.49 -2.78 8.50
N PRO A 205 -9.29 -2.13 9.37
CA PRO A 205 -10.62 -1.68 9.01
C PRO A 205 -10.59 -0.75 7.79
N LEU A 206 -11.56 -0.89 6.89
CA LEU A 206 -11.68 0.08 5.80
C LEU A 206 -11.93 1.47 6.38
N PRO A 207 -11.14 2.49 5.99
CA PRO A 207 -11.37 3.82 6.51
C PRO A 207 -12.73 4.36 6.02
N PRO A 208 -13.40 5.26 6.78
CA PRO A 208 -14.76 5.70 6.46
C PRO A 208 -14.92 6.30 5.06
N ASP A 209 -13.88 6.95 4.54
CA ASP A 209 -13.85 7.51 3.18
C ASP A 209 -13.99 6.43 2.09
N PHE A 210 -13.46 5.21 2.31
CA PHE A 210 -13.65 4.08 1.40
C PHE A 210 -15.09 3.59 1.36
N ALA A 211 -15.74 3.48 2.52
CA ALA A 211 -17.13 3.01 2.60
C ALA A 211 -18.08 4.02 1.93
N ALA A 212 -17.91 5.32 2.20
CA ALA A 212 -18.68 6.38 1.56
C ALA A 212 -18.45 6.40 0.04
N ALA A 213 -17.20 6.25 -0.41
CA ALA A 213 -16.88 6.23 -1.83
C ALA A 213 -17.45 5.01 -2.56
N GLU A 214 -17.47 3.83 -1.92
CA GLU A 214 -18.08 2.63 -2.51
C GLU A 214 -19.59 2.81 -2.69
N GLN A 215 -20.27 3.38 -1.69
CA GLN A 215 -21.70 3.69 -1.78
C GLN A 215 -21.98 4.67 -2.92
N ALA A 216 -21.21 5.77 -3.01
CA ALA A 216 -21.36 6.76 -4.06
C ALA A 216 -21.10 6.18 -5.47
N LEU A 217 -20.08 5.31 -5.59
CA LEU A 217 -19.78 4.63 -6.85
C LEU A 217 -20.95 3.73 -7.28
N ARG A 218 -21.52 2.94 -6.37
CA ARG A 218 -22.63 2.01 -6.66
C ARG A 218 -23.96 2.73 -6.93
N ALA A 219 -24.13 3.95 -6.41
CA ALA A 219 -25.30 4.77 -6.66
C ALA A 219 -25.27 5.49 -8.03
N THR A 220 -24.12 5.50 -8.69
CA THR A 220 -23.98 6.08 -10.03
C THR A 220 -24.32 5.01 -11.07
N PRO A 221 -25.32 5.24 -11.95
CA PRO A 221 -25.75 4.26 -12.95
C PRO A 221 -24.68 3.93 -14.00
#